data_AF-W4VE77-F1
#
_entry.id   AF-W4VE77-F1
#
_cell.length_a   1.000
_cell.length_b   1.000
_cell.length_c   1.000
_cell.angle_alpha   90.00
_cell.angle_beta   90.00
_cell.angle_gamma   90.00
#
_symmetry.space_group_name_H-M   'P 1'
#
loop_
_entity.id
_entity.type
_entity.pdbx_description
1 polymer ?
#
loop_
_entity_poly.entity_id
_entity_poly.type
_entity_poly.pdbx_seq_one_letter_code
_entity_poly.pdbx_strand_id
1 'polypeptide(L)'
;MVAGADEDYSYEATFTISFLRKNVEKQKDDMEKILLQRLSEETVKEIMSLVRSKVKDTDVIEARYFYDEKTGQYLHLAKSWPMRGSTISLYIYKKDSNLFRT
;
A
#
# COMPACT_ATOMS: atom_id res chain seq x y z
N MET A 1 25.18 18.02 -17.22
CA MET A 1 24.16 18.03 -16.16
C MET A 1 22.97 17.24 -16.66
N VAL A 2 22.79 16.00 -16.21
CA VAL A 2 21.53 15.26 -16.36
C VAL A 2 21.23 14.68 -15.00
N ALA A 3 20.34 15.35 -14.28
CA ALA A 3 19.82 14.92 -13.00
C ALA A 3 18.82 13.78 -13.26
N GLY A 4 19.31 12.55 -13.26
CA GLY A 4 18.49 11.37 -13.00
C GLY A 4 18.78 10.97 -11.57
N ALA A 5 18.16 11.66 -10.61
CA ALA A 5 18.08 11.13 -9.26
C ALA A 5 17.21 9.87 -9.37
N ASP A 6 17.85 8.71 -9.50
CA ASP A 6 17.27 7.46 -9.01
C ASP A 6 17.07 7.68 -7.51
N GLU A 7 15.95 8.32 -7.15
CA GLU A 7 15.42 8.28 -5.80
C GLU A 7 15.17 6.79 -5.56
N ASP A 8 16.12 6.16 -4.87
CA ASP A 8 15.99 4.87 -4.24
C ASP A 8 14.80 5.00 -3.28
N TYR A 9 13.58 4.88 -3.80
CA TYR A 9 12.37 4.80 -3.01
C TYR A 9 12.51 3.52 -2.21
N SER A 10 13.18 3.64 -1.08
CA SER A 10 13.64 2.50 -0.34
C SER A 10 12.43 1.95 0.40
N TYR A 11 11.63 1.15 -0.29
CA TYR A 11 10.50 0.45 0.29
C TYR A 11 11.06 -0.69 1.15
N GLU A 12 10.55 -0.84 2.37
CA GLU A 12 10.82 -1.98 3.22
C GLU A 12 10.04 -3.21 2.73
N ALA A 13 8.78 -3.00 2.34
CA ALA A 13 7.91 -4.06 1.87
C ALA A 13 6.90 -3.55 0.84
N THR A 14 6.47 -4.44 -0.05
CA THR A 14 5.38 -4.20 -1.00
C THR A 14 4.36 -5.32 -0.89
N PHE A 15 3.09 -4.97 -0.69
CA PHE A 15 1.96 -5.88 -0.80
C PHE A 15 1.28 -5.67 -2.14
N THR A 16 1.02 -6.75 -2.86
CA THR A 16 0.26 -6.70 -4.12
C THR A 16 -0.85 -7.75 -4.10
N ILE A 17 -2.09 -7.29 -4.18
CA ILE A 17 -3.26 -8.13 -4.43
C ILE A 17 -3.53 -8.13 -5.92
N SER A 18 -3.73 -9.31 -6.51
CA SER A 18 -4.07 -9.44 -7.93
C SER A 18 -5.46 -10.03 -8.11
N PHE A 19 -6.30 -9.30 -8.86
CA PHE A 19 -7.63 -9.71 -9.32
C PHE A 19 -7.58 -10.75 -10.45
N LEU A 20 -6.41 -10.94 -11.07
CA LEU A 20 -6.20 -12.02 -12.05
C LEU A 20 -5.93 -13.37 -11.38
N ARG A 21 -5.67 -13.38 -10.07
CA ARG A 21 -5.48 -14.60 -9.27
C ARG A 21 -6.79 -15.02 -8.61
N LYS A 22 -6.93 -16.33 -8.39
CA LYS A 22 -8.07 -16.88 -7.64
C LYS A 22 -8.05 -16.36 -6.19
N ASN A 23 -9.24 -16.28 -5.60
CA ASN A 23 -9.45 -15.96 -4.17
C ASN A 23 -8.91 -14.59 -3.74
N VAL A 24 -9.36 -13.51 -4.40
CA VAL A 24 -8.99 -12.13 -4.06
C VAL A 24 -9.31 -11.79 -2.60
N GLU A 25 -10.46 -12.23 -2.08
CA GLU A 25 -10.83 -11.98 -0.68
C GLU A 25 -9.85 -12.62 0.30
N LYS A 26 -9.34 -13.83 -0.01
CA LYS A 26 -8.27 -14.44 0.81
C LYS A 26 -6.99 -13.61 0.78
N GLN A 27 -6.62 -13.04 -0.37
CA GLN A 27 -5.45 -12.16 -0.47
C GLN A 27 -5.63 -10.90 0.39
N LYS A 28 -6.84 -10.33 0.45
CA LYS A 28 -7.17 -9.20 1.33
C LYS A 28 -7.08 -9.58 2.81
N ASP A 29 -7.62 -10.74 3.19
CA ASP A 29 -7.58 -11.22 4.57
C ASP A 29 -6.15 -11.53 5.03
N ASP A 30 -5.33 -12.12 4.16
CA ASP A 30 -3.92 -12.40 4.45
C ASP A 30 -3.13 -11.09 4.59
N MET A 31 -3.40 -10.09 3.74
CA MET A 31 -2.82 -8.75 3.87
C MET A 31 -3.17 -8.09 5.21
N GLU A 32 -4.44 -8.10 5.61
CA GLU A 32 -4.89 -7.54 6.89
C GLU A 32 -4.16 -8.19 8.08
N LYS A 33 -4.07 -9.53 8.10
CA LYS A 33 -3.37 -10.26 9.17
C LYS A 33 -1.90 -9.87 9.26
N ILE A 34 -1.21 -9.75 8.12
CA ILE A 34 0.21 -9.37 8.10
C ILE A 34 0.39 -7.92 8.54
N LEU A 35 -0.50 -7.01 8.13
CA LEU A 35 -0.43 -5.60 8.54
C LEU A 35 -0.70 -5.45 10.04
N LEU A 36 -1.66 -6.19 10.62
CA LEU A 36 -1.95 -6.19 12.07
C LEU A 36 -0.78 -6.65 12.93
N GLN A 37 0.09 -7.51 12.40
CA GLN A 37 1.31 -7.93 13.11
C GLN A 37 2.35 -6.80 13.23
N ARG A 38 2.25 -5.75 12.40
CA ARG A 38 3.26 -4.72 12.26
C ARG A 38 2.78 -3.32 12.66
N LEU A 39 1.55 -2.95 12.33
CA LEU A 39 1.02 -1.59 12.47
C LEU A 39 0.02 -1.50 13.63
N SER A 40 -0.50 -0.31 13.88
CA SER A 40 -1.66 -0.09 14.76
C SER A 40 -2.96 -0.58 14.11
N GLU A 41 -3.90 -1.04 14.93
CA GLU A 41 -5.22 -1.48 14.44
C GLU A 41 -5.96 -0.36 13.70
N GLU A 42 -5.83 0.88 14.14
CA GLU A 42 -6.44 2.06 13.53
C GLU A 42 -5.94 2.27 12.10
N THR A 43 -4.62 2.30 11.90
CA THR A 43 -4.03 2.44 10.57
C THR A 43 -4.40 1.27 9.66
N VAL A 44 -4.40 0.04 10.18
CA VAL A 44 -4.82 -1.12 9.38
C VAL A 44 -6.28 -1.02 8.96
N LYS A 45 -7.17 -0.61 9.87
CA LYS A 45 -8.60 -0.45 9.56
C LYS A 45 -8.83 0.60 8.47
N GLU A 46 -8.08 1.70 8.50
CA GLU A 46 -8.16 2.74 7.47
C GLU A 46 -7.70 2.22 6.10
N ILE A 47 -6.54 1.54 6.05
CA ILE A 47 -6.01 0.94 4.83
C ILE A 47 -6.99 -0.10 4.27
N MET A 48 -7.46 -1.02 5.13
CA MET A 48 -8.32 -2.12 4.71
C MET A 48 -9.71 -1.65 4.27
N SER A 49 -10.21 -0.53 4.79
CA SER A 49 -11.43 0.09 4.30
C SER A 49 -11.34 0.43 2.80
N LEU A 50 -10.21 0.99 2.36
CA LEU A 50 -9.98 1.31 0.94
C LEU A 50 -9.65 0.06 0.10
N VAL A 51 -8.87 -0.87 0.64
CA VAL A 51 -8.56 -2.13 -0.05
C VAL A 51 -9.85 -2.94 -0.31
N ARG A 52 -10.76 -2.98 0.66
CA ARG A 52 -12.03 -3.71 0.56
C ARG A 52 -13.07 -2.97 -0.29
N SER A 53 -12.97 -1.64 -0.48
CA SER A 53 -13.87 -0.90 -1.36
C SER A 53 -13.71 -1.26 -2.84
N LYS A 54 -12.56 -1.82 -3.24
CA LYS A 54 -12.34 -2.38 -4.59
C LYS A 54 -12.82 -3.83 -4.63
N VAL A 55 -14.02 -4.03 -5.20
CA VAL A 55 -14.67 -5.35 -5.28
C VAL A 55 -14.36 -6.01 -6.63
N LYS A 56 -14.27 -5.22 -7.69
CA LYS A 56 -13.98 -5.65 -9.06
C LYS A 56 -12.66 -5.06 -9.55
N ASP A 57 -12.10 -5.67 -10.58
CA ASP A 57 -10.89 -5.19 -11.25
C ASP A 57 -11.09 -3.81 -11.91
N THR A 58 -12.32 -3.46 -12.28
CA THR A 58 -12.69 -2.13 -12.81
C THR A 58 -12.82 -1.03 -11.76
N ASP A 59 -13.04 -1.37 -10.49
CA ASP A 59 -13.22 -0.35 -9.45
C ASP A 59 -11.90 0.38 -9.19
N VAL A 60 -11.93 1.69 -8.94
CA VAL A 60 -10.70 2.48 -8.79
C VAL A 60 -10.46 2.83 -7.32
N ILE A 61 -9.23 2.59 -6.86
CA ILE A 61 -8.68 3.17 -5.65
C ILE A 61 -7.83 4.37 -6.06
N GLU A 62 -8.11 5.53 -5.48
CA GLU A 62 -7.25 6.71 -5.59
C GLU A 62 -6.02 6.57 -4.68
N ALA A 63 -4.90 7.18 -5.08
CA ALA A 63 -3.68 7.12 -4.30
C ALA A 63 -3.90 7.75 -2.91
N ARG A 64 -3.40 7.09 -1.87
CA ARG A 64 -3.47 7.61 -0.50
C ARG A 64 -2.22 7.28 0.29
N TYR A 65 -1.80 8.21 1.14
CA TYR A 65 -0.69 8.06 2.06
C TYR A 65 -1.22 7.85 3.47
N PHE A 66 -0.49 7.04 4.24
CA PHE A 66 -0.78 6.77 5.64
C PHE A 66 0.48 6.94 6.46
N TYR A 67 0.28 7.30 7.72
CA TYR A 67 1.32 7.33 8.73
C TYR A 67 0.82 6.56 9.95
N ASP A 68 1.57 5.54 10.36
CA ASP A 68 1.31 4.79 11.59
C ASP A 68 2.12 5.41 12.72
N GLU A 69 1.46 6.13 13.63
CA GLU A 69 2.14 6.81 14.75
C GLU A 69 2.83 5.83 15.70
N LYS A 70 2.25 4.63 15.89
CA LYS A 70 2.79 3.59 16.78
C LYS A 70 4.18 3.14 16.36
N THR A 71 4.40 2.96 15.06
CA THR A 71 5.67 2.47 14.52
C THR A 71 6.52 3.54 13.86
N GLY A 72 5.98 4.76 13.65
CA GLY A 72 6.64 5.81 12.88
C GLY A 72 6.76 5.47 11.39
N GLN A 73 5.83 4.67 10.87
CA GLN A 73 5.93 4.05 9.56
C GLN A 73 5.08 4.79 8.53
N TYR A 74 5.68 5.21 7.42
CA TYR A 74 4.95 5.72 6.27
C TYR A 74 4.53 4.59 5.33
N LEU A 75 3.33 4.73 4.75
CA LEU A 75 2.79 3.82 3.76
C LEU A 75 2.14 4.58 2.60
N HIS A 76 2.12 3.97 1.41
CA HIS A 76 1.45 4.49 0.22
C HIS A 76 0.61 3.41 -0.44
N LEU A 77 -0.70 3.63 -0.49
CA LEU A 77 -1.61 2.85 -1.31
C LEU A 77 -1.67 3.47 -2.71
N ALA A 78 -1.16 2.74 -3.70
CA ALA A 78 -1.04 3.24 -5.06
C ALA A 78 -2.41 3.36 -5.72
N LYS A 79 -2.54 4.38 -6.58
CA LYS A 79 -3.71 4.47 -7.48
C LYS A 79 -3.79 3.21 -8.33
N SER A 80 -4.94 2.53 -8.30
CA SER A 80 -5.20 1.42 -9.21
C SER A 80 -5.51 2.00 -10.60
N TRP A 81 -4.54 2.02 -11.51
CA TRP A 81 -4.70 2.56 -12.87
C TRP A 81 -5.82 1.83 -13.63
N PRO A 82 -6.66 2.51 -14.44
CA PRO A 82 -7.73 1.83 -15.20
C PRO A 82 -7.21 0.73 -16.16
N MET A 83 -6.02 0.92 -16.75
CA MET A 83 -5.37 -0.08 -17.63
C MET A 83 -4.63 -1.20 -16.86
N ARG A 84 -4.36 -1.01 -15.57
CA ARG A 84 -3.74 -2.00 -14.66
C ARG A 84 -4.62 -2.25 -13.43
N GLY A 85 -5.94 -2.12 -13.59
CA GLY A 85 -6.93 -2.13 -12.51
C GLY A 85 -7.02 -3.49 -11.82
N SER A 86 -6.37 -4.50 -12.37
CA SER A 86 -6.33 -5.84 -11.85
C SER A 86 -5.44 -6.00 -10.61
N THR A 87 -4.87 -4.93 -10.04
CA THR A 87 -4.05 -5.01 -8.82
C THR A 87 -4.32 -3.89 -7.82
N ILE A 88 -4.07 -4.19 -6.54
CA ILE A 88 -3.90 -3.21 -5.45
C ILE A 88 -2.46 -3.31 -4.98
N SER A 89 -1.77 -2.18 -4.85
CA SER A 89 -0.38 -2.14 -4.38
C SER A 89 -0.26 -1.21 -3.18
N LEU A 90 0.24 -1.75 -2.06
CA LEU A 90 0.57 -0.99 -0.86
C LEU A 90 2.08 -1.07 -0.64
N TYR A 91 2.73 0.09 -0.56
CA TYR A 91 4.15 0.23 -0.28
C TYR A 91 4.35 0.66 1.18
N ILE A 92 5.29 0.01 1.86
CA ILE A 92 5.76 0.39 3.19
C ILE A 92 7.17 0.94 3.03
N TYR A 93 7.40 2.18 3.42
CA TYR A 93 8.72 2.83 3.27
C TYR A 93 9.73 2.33 4.30
N LYS A 94 11.03 2.50 4.10
CA LYS A 94 12.00 2.32 5.20
C LYS A 94 11.91 3.53 6.13
N LYS A 95 11.96 3.30 7.44
CA LYS A 95 11.87 4.37 8.47
C LYS A 95 12.97 5.42 8.36
N ASP A 96 14.14 5.05 7.83
CA ASP A 96 15.29 5.95 7.66
C ASP A 96 15.35 6.61 6.27
N SER A 97 14.31 6.44 5.43
CA SER A 97 14.22 7.19 4.19
C SER A 97 13.96 8.67 4.54
N ASN A 98 14.93 9.54 4.24
CA ASN A 98 14.90 10.99 4.47
C ASN A 98 13.77 11.74 3.71
N LEU A 99 12.73 11.05 3.25
CA LEU A 99 11.70 11.58 2.36
C LEU A 99 10.71 12.53 3.05
N PHE A 100 10.64 12.54 4.39
CA PHE A 100 9.64 13.32 5.14
C PHE A 100 10.22 14.20 6.26
N ARG A 101 11.54 14.44 6.28
CA ARG A 101 12.16 15.42 7.19
C ARG A 101 12.22 16.78 6.48
N THR A 102 11.27 17.67 6.75
CA THR A 102 11.33 19.08 6.37
C THR A 102 10.69 19.93 7.46
#